data_AF-A0AAD0E7B3-F1
#
_entry.id   AF-A0AAD0E7B3-F1
#
_cell.length_a   1.000
_cell.length_b   1.000
_cell.length_c   1.000
_cell.angle_alpha   90.00
_cell.angle_beta   90.00
_cell.angle_gamma   90.00
#
_symmetry.space_group_name_H-M   'P 1'
#
loop_
_entity.id
_entity.type
_entity.pdbx_description
1 polymer ?
#
loop_
_entity_poly.entity_id
_entity_poly.type
_entity_poly.pdbx_seq_one_letter_code
_entity_poly.pdbx_strand_id
1 'polypeptide(L)'
;MKKNILITALSLAALCSCNKTTTPKTETPQTALENVPQPFISSIEYSNLVDKASQEEVKEAMLKAGITPLAVDTFFENVNTFNQTVTDVGMVDKGFVISNELAPEYNEAGIQMQWESKNPVFPGYNCRITSFDMFADFFTVDTKKTINNKKNLFLDEHALDNCDKEIFSAKQREKFTIFYAQIPTVEGKEVTKHVEIVQKYWKDRGITFLHNQDKTKASLISVFFHSFFDTEDNHLFIGHIGVLVPTENGKLIFIEKLSFQEPYQALKFNNRTELNDYLMNRYDVEWNQPTAAPFIFENNQLIEGYRPNPNKKIEQSS
;
A
#
# COMPACT_ATOMS: atom_id res chain seq x y z
N MET A 1 -81.68 49.16 -6.90
CA MET A 1 -81.78 50.44 -6.16
C MET A 1 -80.69 50.47 -5.08
N LYS A 2 -80.21 51.67 -4.71
CA LYS A 2 -78.99 51.96 -3.89
C LYS A 2 -77.69 51.56 -4.62
N LYS A 3 -76.97 52.48 -5.30
CA LYS A 3 -76.14 53.64 -4.87
C LYS A 3 -74.82 53.28 -4.18
N ASN A 4 -73.72 53.63 -4.87
CA ASN A 4 -72.49 54.33 -4.44
C ASN A 4 -71.53 54.27 -5.66
N ILE A 5 -71.42 55.25 -6.57
CA ILE A 5 -70.78 56.59 -6.45
C ILE A 5 -69.32 56.43 -5.96
N LEU A 6 -68.32 56.33 -6.85
CA LEU A 6 -67.62 57.37 -7.67
C LEU A 6 -66.67 58.24 -6.80
N ILE A 7 -65.34 58.30 -7.04
CA ILE A 7 -64.55 59.30 -7.82
C ILE A 7 -63.07 58.86 -7.70
N THR A 8 -62.24 58.54 -8.72
CA THR A 8 -61.58 59.29 -9.82
C THR A 8 -60.57 60.40 -9.46
N ALA A 9 -59.26 60.10 -9.59
CA ALA A 9 -58.15 60.97 -10.07
C ALA A 9 -56.89 60.06 -10.27
N LEU A 10 -56.16 60.06 -11.40
CA LEU A 10 -55.16 61.04 -11.89
C LEU A 10 -54.03 61.34 -10.87
N SER A 11 -52.74 61.35 -11.21
CA SER A 11 -52.07 61.26 -12.53
C SER A 11 -50.52 61.21 -12.42
N LEU A 12 -49.84 60.63 -13.43
CA LEU A 12 -48.41 60.85 -13.83
C LEU A 12 -47.32 60.49 -12.79
N ALA A 13 -46.11 59.98 -13.12
CA ALA A 13 -45.50 59.44 -14.35
C ALA A 13 -44.28 58.54 -13.90
N ALA A 14 -43.29 58.08 -14.68
CA ALA A 14 -42.89 58.22 -16.09
C ALA A 14 -41.90 57.08 -16.50
N LEU A 15 -41.85 56.79 -17.81
CA LEU A 15 -40.68 56.36 -18.63
C LEU A 15 -39.93 55.02 -18.38
N CYS A 16 -39.68 54.36 -19.53
CA CYS A 16 -38.63 53.35 -19.81
C CYS A 16 -38.72 51.97 -19.12
N SER A 17 -38.29 50.86 -19.75
CA SER A 17 -38.33 50.47 -21.18
C SER A 17 -38.06 48.96 -21.28
N CYS A 18 -38.62 48.30 -22.29
CA CYS A 18 -38.30 46.93 -22.76
C CYS A 18 -38.34 45.76 -21.76
N ASN A 19 -39.41 44.96 -21.87
CA ASN A 19 -39.44 43.56 -21.46
C ASN A 19 -38.25 42.74 -22.03
N LYS A 20 -37.74 41.79 -21.23
CA LYS A 20 -37.80 40.37 -21.59
C LYS A 20 -37.70 39.47 -20.35
N THR A 21 -38.56 38.45 -20.34
CA THR A 21 -38.91 37.62 -19.17
C THR A 21 -37.73 36.82 -18.64
N THR A 22 -37.50 36.90 -17.32
CA THR A 22 -36.58 36.02 -16.58
C THR A 22 -37.29 34.70 -16.27
N THR A 23 -36.82 33.59 -16.83
CA THR A 23 -37.06 32.25 -16.27
C THR A 23 -36.16 32.04 -15.05
N PRO A 24 -36.59 31.30 -14.00
CA PRO A 24 -35.72 30.98 -12.88
C PRO A 24 -34.54 30.12 -13.35
N LYS A 25 -33.32 30.52 -13.02
CA LYS A 25 -32.16 29.63 -13.14
C LYS A 25 -32.22 28.62 -12.00
N THR A 26 -32.36 27.34 -12.32
CA THR A 26 -32.00 26.26 -11.41
C THR A 26 -30.51 26.39 -11.08
N GLU A 27 -30.17 26.43 -9.80
CA GLU A 27 -28.78 26.45 -9.36
C GLU A 27 -28.15 25.08 -9.65
N THR A 28 -27.10 25.08 -10.48
CA THR A 28 -26.29 23.89 -10.75
C THR A 28 -25.25 23.73 -9.64
N PRO A 29 -25.13 22.58 -8.96
CA PRO A 29 -24.03 22.34 -8.03
C PRO A 29 -22.69 22.26 -8.78
N GLN A 30 -21.94 23.36 -8.82
CA GLN A 30 -20.57 23.37 -9.30
C GLN A 30 -19.60 22.97 -8.19
N THR A 31 -19.24 21.69 -8.11
CA THR A 31 -17.86 21.24 -7.86
C THR A 31 -17.74 19.74 -8.13
N ALA A 32 -17.91 19.33 -9.38
CA ALA A 32 -17.10 18.23 -9.87
C ALA A 32 -15.68 18.77 -10.01
N LEU A 33 -14.75 18.31 -9.18
CA LEU A 33 -13.33 18.47 -9.46
C LEU A 33 -13.08 17.78 -10.81
N GLU A 34 -12.54 18.51 -11.78
CA GLU A 34 -12.09 17.91 -13.03
C GLU A 34 -11.03 16.85 -12.69
N ASN A 35 -11.24 15.62 -13.16
CA ASN A 35 -10.22 14.57 -13.13
C ASN A 35 -9.10 14.93 -14.12
N VAL A 36 -8.30 15.94 -13.76
CA VAL A 36 -7.00 16.18 -14.38
C VAL A 36 -6.16 14.93 -14.09
N PRO A 37 -5.69 14.19 -15.12
CA PRO A 37 -4.90 13.00 -14.88
C PRO A 37 -3.63 13.36 -14.12
N GLN A 38 -3.51 12.88 -12.87
CA GLN A 38 -2.28 13.01 -12.10
C GLN A 38 -1.15 12.35 -12.91
N PRO A 39 -0.01 13.02 -13.17
CA PRO A 39 1.11 12.40 -13.86
C PRO A 39 1.63 11.19 -13.08
N PHE A 40 2.34 10.28 -13.75
CA PHE A 40 3.09 9.24 -13.06
C PHE A 40 4.24 9.90 -12.28
N ILE A 41 4.57 9.40 -11.08
CA ILE A 41 5.64 9.99 -10.28
C ILE A 41 6.99 9.95 -11.01
N SER A 42 7.81 10.98 -10.81
CA SER A 42 9.18 11.07 -11.34
C SER A 42 10.25 11.10 -10.24
N SER A 43 9.83 11.04 -8.97
CA SER A 43 10.70 10.99 -7.81
C SER A 43 10.01 10.34 -6.60
N ILE A 44 10.81 9.93 -5.61
CA ILE A 44 10.38 9.45 -4.30
C ILE A 44 11.09 10.25 -3.19
N GLU A 45 10.42 10.44 -2.04
CA GLU A 45 11.02 10.95 -0.80
C GLU A 45 11.17 9.76 0.16
N TYR A 46 12.40 9.34 0.50
CA TYR A 46 12.64 8.13 1.29
C TYR A 46 13.78 8.25 2.31
N SER A 47 13.79 7.34 3.30
CA SER A 47 14.84 7.19 4.30
C SER A 47 15.16 5.71 4.56
N ASN A 48 16.43 5.42 4.88
CA ASN A 48 16.87 4.11 5.38
C ASN A 48 16.88 4.02 6.92
N LEU A 49 16.29 5.01 7.62
CA LEU A 49 16.12 5.01 9.07
C LEU A 49 17.44 4.86 9.86
N VAL A 50 18.55 5.36 9.30
CA VAL A 50 19.89 5.31 9.90
C VAL A 50 20.01 6.27 11.08
N ASP A 51 19.39 7.44 10.99
CA ASP A 51 19.45 8.48 12.02
C ASP A 51 18.22 8.51 12.93
N LYS A 52 18.37 9.07 14.13
CA LYS A 52 17.29 9.13 15.12
C LYS A 52 16.11 10.01 14.69
N ALA A 53 16.30 11.07 13.90
CA ALA A 53 15.20 11.97 13.58
C ALA A 53 14.22 11.34 12.57
N SER A 54 14.74 10.57 11.60
CA SER A 54 13.88 9.76 10.71
C SER A 54 13.18 8.62 11.46
N GLN A 55 13.87 7.95 12.41
CA GLN A 55 13.24 6.96 13.29
C GLN A 55 12.14 7.58 14.17
N GLU A 56 12.36 8.75 14.76
CA GLU A 56 11.39 9.44 15.62
C GLU A 56 10.13 9.88 14.85
N GLU A 57 10.27 10.43 13.64
CA GLU A 57 9.14 10.81 12.78
C GLU A 57 8.26 9.58 12.42
N VAL A 58 8.90 8.47 12.02
CA VAL A 58 8.18 7.24 11.66
C VAL A 58 7.56 6.58 12.90
N LYS A 59 8.26 6.56 14.04
CA LYS A 59 7.75 6.07 15.32
C LYS A 59 6.49 6.80 15.74
N GLU A 60 6.47 8.12 15.63
CA GLU A 60 5.29 8.92 15.96
C GLU A 60 4.10 8.59 15.04
N ALA A 61 4.33 8.46 13.73
CA ALA A 61 3.29 8.09 12.78
C ALA A 61 2.74 6.68 13.03
N MET A 62 3.58 5.69 13.31
CA MET A 62 3.18 4.32 13.65
C MET A 62 2.27 4.27 14.90
N LEU A 63 2.67 4.97 15.97
CA LEU A 63 1.90 5.03 17.21
C LEU A 63 0.54 5.72 17.02
N LYS A 64 0.48 6.83 16.27
CA LYS A 64 -0.77 7.53 15.93
C LYS A 64 -1.70 6.65 15.08
N ALA A 65 -1.13 5.88 14.15
CA ALA A 65 -1.82 4.88 13.34
C ALA A 65 -2.32 3.65 14.14
N GLY A 66 -2.00 3.57 15.44
CA GLY A 66 -2.48 2.55 16.36
C GLY A 66 -1.59 1.31 16.46
N ILE A 67 -0.40 1.30 15.84
CA ILE A 67 0.55 0.20 15.98
C ILE A 67 1.03 0.18 17.43
N THR A 68 1.09 -1.02 18.03
CA THR A 68 1.36 -1.14 19.47
C THR A 68 2.80 -0.69 19.80
N PRO A 69 3.04 -0.08 20.97
CA PRO A 69 4.41 0.33 21.36
C PRO A 69 5.43 -0.82 21.28
N LEU A 70 5.02 -2.05 21.60
CA LEU A 70 5.86 -3.24 21.49
C LEU A 70 6.27 -3.54 20.04
N ALA A 71 5.32 -3.52 19.10
CA ALA A 71 5.62 -3.76 17.68
C ALA A 71 6.45 -2.62 17.06
N VAL A 72 6.22 -1.38 17.49
CA VAL A 72 7.05 -0.21 17.13
C VAL A 72 8.48 -0.37 17.63
N ASP A 73 8.68 -0.71 18.90
CA ASP A 73 10.01 -0.86 19.48
C ASP A 73 10.76 -2.07 18.88
N THR A 74 10.05 -3.17 18.59
CA THR A 74 10.61 -4.35 17.90
C THR A 74 11.03 -4.03 16.47
N PHE A 75 10.22 -3.27 15.72
CA PHE A 75 10.59 -2.78 14.38
C PHE A 75 11.90 -1.97 14.43
N PHE A 76 12.02 -1.00 15.36
CA PHE A 76 13.24 -0.22 15.47
C PHE A 76 14.44 -0.99 16.05
N GLU A 77 14.24 -2.02 16.88
CA GLU A 77 15.32 -2.94 17.25
C GLU A 77 15.88 -3.66 16.01
N ASN A 78 15.00 -4.13 15.12
CA ASN A 78 15.38 -4.78 13.87
C ASN A 78 16.09 -3.83 12.89
N VAL A 79 15.57 -2.60 12.71
CA VAL A 79 16.22 -1.54 11.91
C VAL A 79 17.63 -1.25 12.43
N ASN A 80 17.78 -1.02 13.74
CA ASN A 80 19.07 -0.69 14.33
C ASN A 80 20.05 -1.87 14.27
N THR A 81 19.58 -3.12 14.42
CA THR A 81 20.40 -4.33 14.26
C THR A 81 20.93 -4.46 12.83
N PHE A 82 20.09 -4.20 11.83
CA PHE A 82 20.50 -4.20 10.42
C PHE A 82 21.50 -3.09 10.12
N ASN A 83 21.18 -1.85 10.47
CA ASN A 83 22.02 -0.67 10.21
C ASN A 83 23.36 -0.70 10.97
N GLN A 84 23.49 -1.50 12.05
CA GLN A 84 24.76 -1.76 12.74
C GLN A 84 25.54 -2.95 12.16
N THR A 85 24.88 -3.83 11.41
CA THR A 85 25.48 -5.05 10.83
C THR A 85 26.05 -4.79 9.44
N VAL A 86 25.39 -3.94 8.64
CA VAL A 86 25.81 -3.68 7.24
C VAL A 86 26.17 -2.20 7.04
N THR A 87 27.38 -1.93 6.57
CA THR A 87 27.90 -0.59 6.29
C THR A 87 28.36 -0.46 4.84
N ASP A 88 28.41 0.77 4.32
CA ASP A 88 28.96 1.10 3.00
C ASP A 88 28.22 0.43 1.82
N VAL A 89 26.90 0.27 1.94
CA VAL A 89 26.03 -0.44 0.96
C VAL A 89 25.08 0.46 0.16
N GLY A 90 25.24 1.79 0.22
CA GLY A 90 24.41 2.76 -0.51
C GLY A 90 23.21 3.32 0.28
N MET A 91 23.17 3.13 1.60
CA MET A 91 22.09 3.67 2.44
C MET A 91 22.14 5.19 2.60
N VAL A 92 20.97 5.79 2.83
CA VAL A 92 20.81 7.19 3.21
C VAL A 92 21.16 7.39 4.69
N ASP A 93 22.30 8.02 4.95
CA ASP A 93 22.84 8.22 6.31
C ASP A 93 21.96 9.08 7.23
N LYS A 94 21.14 9.97 6.68
CA LYS A 94 20.36 10.94 7.47
C LYS A 94 19.11 11.47 6.78
N GLY A 95 18.00 11.44 7.52
CA GLY A 95 16.74 12.08 7.18
C GLY A 95 16.03 11.39 6.03
N PHE A 96 15.07 12.10 5.45
CA PHE A 96 14.46 11.75 4.18
C PHE A 96 15.15 12.52 3.05
N VAL A 97 15.43 11.85 1.93
CA VAL A 97 16.03 12.44 0.72
C VAL A 97 15.09 12.24 -0.46
N ILE A 98 15.16 13.16 -1.43
CA ILE A 98 14.44 13.05 -2.69
C ILE A 98 15.35 12.39 -3.72
N SER A 99 14.87 11.31 -4.35
CA SER A 99 15.52 10.62 -5.47
C SER A 99 14.65 10.69 -6.72
N ASN A 100 15.26 10.97 -7.87
CA ASN A 100 14.59 10.83 -9.18
C ASN A 100 14.61 9.38 -9.69
N GLU A 101 15.38 8.50 -9.06
CA GLU A 101 15.34 7.06 -9.27
C GLU A 101 14.31 6.46 -8.31
N LEU A 102 13.22 5.93 -8.88
CA LEU A 102 12.10 5.35 -8.14
C LEU A 102 12.42 3.99 -7.47
N ALA A 103 13.59 3.43 -7.75
CA ALA A 103 14.10 2.21 -7.15
C ALA A 103 15.56 2.47 -6.73
N PRO A 104 15.82 2.80 -5.45
CA PRO A 104 17.19 2.96 -4.95
C PRO A 104 17.98 1.66 -5.14
N GLU A 105 19.21 1.77 -5.64
CA GLU A 105 20.13 0.64 -5.79
C GLU A 105 20.98 0.46 -4.52
N TYR A 106 21.14 -0.80 -4.09
CA TYR A 106 21.95 -1.18 -2.94
C TYR A 106 22.96 -2.25 -3.31
N ASN A 107 24.07 -2.32 -2.57
CA ASN A 107 25.02 -3.41 -2.72
C ASN A 107 24.50 -4.68 -2.02
N GLU A 108 23.47 -5.32 -2.59
CA GLU A 108 22.81 -6.52 -2.03
C GLU A 108 23.80 -7.66 -1.73
N ALA A 109 24.79 -7.87 -2.60
CA ALA A 109 25.84 -8.87 -2.39
C ALA A 109 26.73 -8.53 -1.17
N GLY A 110 27.04 -7.24 -0.99
CA GLY A 110 27.74 -6.74 0.19
C GLY A 110 26.89 -6.84 1.46
N ILE A 111 25.58 -6.58 1.37
CA ILE A 111 24.62 -6.76 2.48
C ILE A 111 24.58 -8.23 2.90
N GLN A 112 24.40 -9.17 1.97
CA GLN A 112 24.39 -10.61 2.24
C GLN A 112 25.68 -11.05 2.94
N MET A 113 26.84 -10.69 2.37
CA MET A 113 28.15 -11.09 2.90
C MET A 113 28.40 -10.56 4.32
N GLN A 114 28.07 -9.30 4.58
CA GLN A 114 28.21 -8.71 5.91
C GLN A 114 27.23 -9.33 6.93
N TRP A 115 25.99 -9.58 6.50
CA TRP A 115 24.97 -10.19 7.33
C TRP A 115 25.29 -11.64 7.68
N GLU A 116 25.63 -12.50 6.71
CA GLU A 116 26.01 -13.91 6.94
C GLU A 116 27.25 -14.05 7.84
N SER A 117 28.21 -13.13 7.71
CA SER A 117 29.42 -13.08 8.55
C SER A 117 29.11 -12.88 10.04
N LYS A 118 27.96 -12.25 10.37
CA LYS A 118 27.46 -12.10 11.74
C LYS A 118 26.41 -13.14 12.11
N ASN A 119 25.60 -13.58 11.14
CA ASN A 119 24.40 -14.40 11.33
C ASN A 119 24.41 -15.62 10.39
N PRO A 120 25.26 -16.64 10.61
CA PRO A 120 25.54 -17.67 9.60
C PRO A 120 24.36 -18.61 9.25
N VAL A 121 23.30 -18.62 10.06
CA VAL A 121 22.11 -19.46 9.88
C VAL A 121 20.80 -18.67 9.82
N PHE A 122 20.85 -17.36 10.08
CA PHE A 122 19.67 -16.51 10.16
C PHE A 122 19.73 -15.46 9.04
N PRO A 123 18.88 -15.56 7.99
CA PRO A 123 18.91 -14.65 6.85
C PRO A 123 18.37 -13.24 7.16
N GLY A 124 17.96 -12.96 8.40
CA GLY A 124 17.24 -11.73 8.76
C GLY A 124 15.73 -11.86 8.55
N TYR A 125 15.05 -10.72 8.41
CA TYR A 125 13.61 -10.66 8.14
C TYR A 125 13.33 -10.01 6.77
N ASN A 126 12.27 -10.49 6.12
CA ASN A 126 11.80 -10.01 4.82
C ASN A 126 10.51 -9.17 4.95
N CYS A 127 9.91 -8.80 3.81
CA CYS A 127 8.68 -8.02 3.72
C CYS A 127 7.51 -8.63 4.51
N ARG A 128 7.29 -9.95 4.40
CA ARG A 128 6.16 -10.66 5.01
C ARG A 128 6.30 -10.76 6.53
N ILE A 129 7.47 -11.17 7.02
CA ILE A 129 7.73 -11.26 8.47
C ILE A 129 7.64 -9.85 9.10
N THR A 130 8.35 -8.88 8.54
CA THR A 130 8.38 -7.49 9.05
C THR A 130 6.99 -6.86 9.08
N SER A 131 6.20 -6.99 8.00
CA SER A 131 4.86 -6.42 7.94
C SER A 131 3.88 -7.13 8.87
N PHE A 132 3.98 -8.45 9.01
CA PHE A 132 3.12 -9.18 9.93
C PHE A 132 3.41 -8.83 11.39
N ASP A 133 4.68 -8.69 11.78
CA ASP A 133 5.06 -8.28 13.13
C ASP A 133 4.47 -6.91 13.52
N MET A 134 4.54 -5.94 12.60
CA MET A 134 3.91 -4.62 12.77
C MET A 134 2.37 -4.65 12.78
N PHE A 135 1.75 -5.57 12.04
CA PHE A 135 0.33 -5.49 11.66
C PHE A 135 -0.55 -6.61 12.22
N ALA A 136 0.01 -7.58 12.94
CA ALA A 136 -0.70 -8.79 13.36
C ALA A 136 -2.03 -8.51 14.08
N ASP A 137 -2.12 -7.47 14.90
CA ASP A 137 -3.33 -7.19 15.69
C ASP A 137 -4.46 -6.49 14.88
N PHE A 138 -4.18 -5.98 13.68
CA PHE A 138 -5.13 -5.20 12.87
C PHE A 138 -6.12 -6.04 12.06
N PHE A 139 -5.95 -7.37 12.04
CA PHE A 139 -6.83 -8.29 11.33
C PHE A 139 -7.07 -9.58 12.11
N THR A 140 -8.12 -10.31 11.74
CA THR A 140 -8.46 -11.63 12.28
C THR A 140 -8.30 -12.70 11.21
N VAL A 141 -8.19 -13.97 11.64
CA VAL A 141 -8.16 -15.16 10.78
C VAL A 141 -8.87 -16.28 11.54
N ASP A 142 -9.67 -17.11 10.84
CA ASP A 142 -10.14 -18.37 11.41
C ASP A 142 -9.01 -19.41 11.34
N THR A 143 -8.25 -19.54 12.43
CA THR A 143 -7.04 -20.38 12.41
C THR A 143 -7.34 -21.88 12.32
N LYS A 144 -8.61 -22.30 12.39
CA LYS A 144 -9.04 -23.69 12.16
C LYS A 144 -9.08 -24.08 10.68
N LYS A 145 -8.77 -23.16 9.77
CA LYS A 145 -8.87 -23.36 8.31
C LYS A 145 -7.61 -24.03 7.77
N THR A 146 -7.81 -25.15 7.08
CA THR A 146 -6.72 -25.86 6.39
C THR A 146 -6.08 -24.99 5.30
N ILE A 147 -4.76 -25.04 5.25
CA ILE A 147 -3.95 -24.39 4.21
C ILE A 147 -3.70 -25.41 3.11
N ASN A 148 -4.06 -25.04 1.87
CA ASN A 148 -3.97 -25.96 0.73
C ASN A 148 -2.61 -25.87 0.01
N ASN A 149 -1.93 -24.71 0.07
CA ASN A 149 -0.64 -24.51 -0.56
C ASN A 149 0.18 -23.44 0.19
N LYS A 150 1.32 -23.86 0.76
CA LYS A 150 2.30 -22.99 1.44
C LYS A 150 3.71 -23.03 0.82
N LYS A 151 3.84 -23.50 -0.44
CA LYS A 151 5.15 -23.69 -1.11
C LYS A 151 6.01 -22.41 -1.10
N ASN A 152 5.38 -21.24 -1.18
CA ASN A 152 6.03 -19.92 -1.18
C ASN A 152 6.57 -19.45 0.19
N LEU A 153 6.37 -20.19 1.28
CA LEU A 153 6.73 -19.77 2.64
C LEU A 153 8.05 -20.37 3.15
N PHE A 154 8.79 -21.12 2.34
CA PHE A 154 9.96 -21.87 2.80
C PHE A 154 11.09 -20.98 3.37
N LEU A 155 11.34 -19.81 2.79
CA LEU A 155 12.33 -18.86 3.31
C LEU A 155 11.83 -18.17 4.59
N ASP A 156 10.53 -17.94 4.70
CA ASP A 156 9.90 -17.33 5.88
C ASP A 156 9.94 -18.29 7.06
N GLU A 157 9.60 -19.56 6.84
CA GLU A 157 9.70 -20.63 7.83
C GLU A 157 11.17 -20.82 8.25
N HIS A 158 12.11 -20.86 7.29
CA HIS A 158 13.55 -20.94 7.60
C HIS A 158 14.04 -19.76 8.45
N ALA A 159 13.66 -18.52 8.11
CA ALA A 159 14.03 -17.33 8.88
C ALA A 159 13.45 -17.35 10.30
N LEU A 160 12.16 -17.72 10.44
CA LEU A 160 11.48 -17.83 11.73
C LEU A 160 12.03 -18.98 12.59
N ASP A 161 12.53 -20.05 11.99
CA ASP A 161 13.09 -21.21 12.71
C ASP A 161 14.54 -20.99 13.16
N ASN A 162 15.25 -20.00 12.59
CA ASN A 162 16.66 -19.72 12.88
C ASN A 162 16.90 -18.33 13.51
N CYS A 163 15.86 -17.55 13.79
CA CYS A 163 15.99 -16.26 14.47
C CYS A 163 16.36 -16.41 15.97
N ASP A 164 17.18 -15.49 16.49
CA ASP A 164 17.73 -15.57 17.86
C ASP A 164 16.68 -15.46 18.98
N LYS A 165 15.47 -14.98 18.66
CA LYS A 165 14.35 -14.77 19.58
C LYS A 165 13.06 -15.22 18.91
N GLU A 166 12.23 -16.01 19.60
CA GLU A 166 10.90 -16.38 19.08
C GLU A 166 9.99 -15.13 19.00
N ILE A 167 9.83 -14.57 17.80
CA ILE A 167 8.96 -13.40 17.58
C ILE A 167 7.47 -13.76 17.44
N PHE A 168 7.15 -14.96 16.91
CA PHE A 168 5.78 -15.40 16.67
C PHE A 168 5.46 -16.68 17.46
N SER A 169 4.49 -16.57 18.38
CA SER A 169 3.86 -17.73 19.02
C SER A 169 3.26 -18.69 17.98
N ALA A 170 3.02 -19.95 18.36
CA ALA A 170 2.40 -20.95 17.49
C ALA A 170 1.10 -20.48 16.81
N LYS A 171 0.26 -19.70 17.52
CA LYS A 171 -0.97 -19.12 16.96
C LYS A 171 -0.70 -17.98 15.95
N GLN A 172 0.33 -17.16 16.19
CA GLN A 172 0.79 -16.16 15.22
C GLN A 172 1.39 -16.82 13.99
N ARG A 173 2.16 -17.91 14.13
CA ARG A 173 2.66 -18.71 13.01
C ARG A 173 1.51 -19.29 12.18
N GLU A 174 0.53 -19.94 12.79
CA GLU A 174 -0.65 -20.46 12.08
C GLU A 174 -1.39 -19.35 11.31
N LYS A 175 -1.60 -18.19 11.95
CA LYS A 175 -2.19 -17.00 11.33
C LYS A 175 -1.37 -16.47 10.15
N PHE A 176 -0.04 -16.40 10.29
CA PHE A 176 0.91 -16.00 9.25
C PHE A 176 0.80 -16.94 8.05
N THR A 177 0.88 -18.26 8.27
CA THR A 177 0.83 -19.25 7.19
C THR A 177 -0.51 -19.20 6.45
N ILE A 178 -1.65 -19.02 7.14
CA ILE A 178 -2.97 -18.91 6.49
C ILE A 178 -3.08 -17.63 5.64
N PHE A 179 -2.52 -16.51 6.11
CA PHE A 179 -2.61 -15.22 5.41
C PHE A 179 -1.73 -15.16 4.15
N TYR A 180 -0.49 -15.68 4.23
CA TYR A 180 0.48 -15.64 3.12
C TYR A 180 0.47 -16.88 2.21
N ALA A 181 -0.40 -17.85 2.45
CA ALA A 181 -0.60 -19.03 1.60
C ALA A 181 -0.93 -18.63 0.15
N GLN A 182 -0.50 -19.46 -0.81
CA GLN A 182 -0.88 -19.26 -2.21
C GLN A 182 -2.40 -19.43 -2.39
N ILE A 183 -2.96 -18.63 -3.30
CA ILE A 183 -4.38 -18.53 -3.59
C ILE A 183 -4.61 -19.14 -4.97
N PRO A 184 -5.26 -20.31 -5.10
CA PRO A 184 -5.59 -20.88 -6.41
C PRO A 184 -6.42 -19.90 -7.23
N THR A 185 -6.04 -19.71 -8.49
CA THR A 185 -6.70 -18.79 -9.42
C THR A 185 -6.92 -19.48 -10.77
N VAL A 186 -7.48 -18.75 -11.72
CA VAL A 186 -7.70 -19.18 -13.10
C VAL A 186 -6.77 -18.44 -14.05
N GLU A 187 -6.62 -18.95 -15.27
CA GLU A 187 -5.91 -18.23 -16.34
C GLU A 187 -6.68 -16.94 -16.73
N GLY A 188 -5.92 -15.92 -17.12
CA GLY A 188 -6.43 -14.64 -17.60
C GLY A 188 -5.56 -13.45 -17.17
N LYS A 189 -5.87 -12.29 -17.76
CA LYS A 189 -5.24 -10.99 -17.45
C LYS A 189 -6.16 -10.03 -16.70
N GLU A 190 -7.40 -10.45 -16.46
CA GLU A 190 -8.48 -9.62 -15.90
C GLU A 190 -8.27 -9.41 -14.40
N VAL A 191 -7.54 -8.34 -14.04
CA VAL A 191 -7.23 -7.99 -12.64
C VAL A 191 -8.48 -8.04 -11.75
N THR A 192 -9.61 -7.49 -12.20
CA THR A 192 -10.90 -7.50 -11.47
C THR A 192 -11.35 -8.92 -11.06
N LYS A 193 -11.20 -9.91 -11.95
CA LYS A 193 -11.50 -11.32 -11.67
C LYS A 193 -10.58 -11.89 -10.59
N HIS A 194 -9.31 -11.50 -10.59
CA HIS A 194 -8.35 -11.91 -9.57
C HIS A 194 -8.60 -11.22 -8.22
N VAL A 195 -9.00 -9.94 -8.21
CA VAL A 195 -9.46 -9.22 -7.00
C VAL A 195 -10.60 -9.98 -6.33
N GLU A 196 -11.63 -10.38 -7.09
CA GLU A 196 -12.77 -11.14 -6.56
C GLU A 196 -12.36 -12.50 -5.98
N ILE A 197 -11.43 -13.21 -6.63
CA ILE A 197 -10.87 -14.49 -6.15
C ILE A 197 -10.16 -14.30 -4.81
N VAL A 198 -9.28 -13.31 -4.67
CA VAL A 198 -8.57 -13.00 -3.41
C VAL A 198 -9.57 -12.65 -2.32
N GLN A 199 -10.51 -11.74 -2.59
CA GLN A 199 -11.52 -11.30 -1.61
C GLN A 199 -12.38 -12.46 -1.10
N LYS A 200 -12.79 -13.36 -2.00
CA LYS A 200 -13.52 -14.58 -1.61
C LYS A 200 -12.65 -15.53 -0.78
N TYR A 201 -11.45 -15.83 -1.26
CA TYR A 201 -10.52 -16.76 -0.59
C TYR A 201 -10.17 -16.32 0.84
N TRP A 202 -9.99 -15.01 1.03
CA TRP A 202 -9.76 -14.39 2.33
C TRP A 202 -11.00 -14.43 3.24
N LYS A 203 -12.17 -14.05 2.71
CA LYS A 203 -13.44 -14.14 3.44
C LYS A 203 -13.73 -15.56 3.93
N ASP A 204 -13.51 -16.57 3.09
CA ASP A 204 -13.71 -17.99 3.41
C ASP A 204 -12.74 -18.49 4.50
N ARG A 205 -11.64 -17.76 4.76
CA ARG A 205 -10.65 -17.99 5.84
C ARG A 205 -10.84 -17.09 7.06
N GLY A 206 -11.92 -16.31 7.11
CA GLY A 206 -12.16 -15.37 8.20
C GLY A 206 -11.18 -14.20 8.24
N ILE A 207 -10.45 -13.92 7.14
CA ILE A 207 -9.55 -12.75 7.06
C ILE A 207 -10.41 -11.48 7.04
N THR A 208 -10.42 -10.78 8.17
CA THR A 208 -11.19 -9.54 8.38
C THR A 208 -10.32 -8.48 9.05
N PHE A 209 -10.14 -7.35 8.37
CA PHE A 209 -9.39 -6.18 8.84
C PHE A 209 -10.28 -5.31 9.73
N LEU A 210 -9.80 -4.99 10.94
CA LEU A 210 -10.61 -4.39 12.01
C LEU A 210 -10.89 -2.90 11.78
N HIS A 211 -10.00 -2.20 11.08
CA HIS A 211 -10.01 -0.74 10.94
C HIS A 211 -10.20 -0.26 9.50
N ASN A 212 -10.76 -1.09 8.62
CA ASN A 212 -10.87 -0.86 7.17
C ASN A 212 -11.50 0.48 6.73
N GLN A 213 -12.34 1.10 7.57
CA GLN A 213 -13.02 2.37 7.28
C GLN A 213 -12.37 3.57 7.99
N ASP A 214 -11.41 3.33 8.90
CA ASP A 214 -10.73 4.36 9.66
C ASP A 214 -9.39 4.71 9.00
N LYS A 215 -9.40 5.73 8.15
CA LYS A 215 -8.22 6.25 7.45
C LYS A 215 -7.18 6.91 8.38
N THR A 216 -7.43 6.97 9.70
CA THR A 216 -6.41 7.36 10.70
C THR A 216 -5.58 6.18 11.19
N LYS A 217 -5.94 4.95 10.83
CA LYS A 217 -5.23 3.72 11.23
C LYS A 217 -4.28 3.21 10.16
N ALA A 218 -3.36 2.36 10.59
CA ALA A 218 -2.47 1.66 9.69
C ALA A 218 -3.26 0.79 8.71
N SER A 219 -2.79 0.72 7.47
CA SER A 219 -3.26 -0.21 6.44
C SER A 219 -2.11 -1.10 5.98
N LEU A 220 -2.43 -2.33 5.60
CA LEU A 220 -1.50 -3.28 5.01
C LEU A 220 -1.55 -3.18 3.49
N ILE A 221 -0.42 -2.98 2.83
CA ILE A 221 -0.35 -2.82 1.37
C ILE A 221 0.26 -4.07 0.76
N SER A 222 -0.55 -4.87 0.08
CA SER A 222 -0.14 -6.17 -0.47
C SER A 222 -0.08 -6.13 -2.00
N VAL A 223 1.08 -6.41 -2.58
CA VAL A 223 1.26 -6.55 -4.03
C VAL A 223 1.11 -8.02 -4.39
N PHE A 224 0.06 -8.34 -5.16
CA PHE A 224 -0.21 -9.70 -5.63
C PHE A 224 0.45 -9.95 -6.98
N PHE A 225 1.17 -11.06 -7.08
CA PHE A 225 1.71 -11.61 -8.33
C PHE A 225 0.91 -12.83 -8.75
N HIS A 226 0.95 -13.14 -10.04
CA HIS A 226 0.25 -14.25 -10.67
C HIS A 226 1.28 -15.25 -11.22
N SER A 227 1.47 -16.36 -10.51
CA SER A 227 2.31 -17.48 -10.93
C SER A 227 1.49 -18.45 -11.78
N PHE A 228 1.99 -18.76 -12.97
CA PHE A 228 1.37 -19.69 -13.93
C PHE A 228 2.44 -20.66 -14.42
N PHE A 229 2.24 -21.95 -14.17
CA PHE A 229 3.03 -23.03 -14.78
C PHE A 229 2.19 -23.80 -15.81
N ASP A 230 0.95 -24.15 -15.44
CA ASP A 230 -0.07 -24.70 -16.32
C ASP A 230 -1.48 -24.35 -15.79
N THR A 231 -2.53 -24.99 -16.31
CA THR A 231 -3.93 -24.72 -15.90
C THR A 231 -4.29 -25.25 -14.51
N GLU A 232 -3.53 -26.18 -13.96
CA GLU A 232 -3.75 -26.81 -12.65
C GLU A 232 -2.80 -26.26 -11.56
N ASP A 233 -1.59 -25.81 -11.91
CA ASP A 233 -0.68 -25.04 -11.04
C ASP A 233 -0.68 -23.55 -11.44
N ASN A 234 -1.76 -22.87 -11.06
CA ASN A 234 -1.99 -21.44 -11.28
C ASN A 234 -2.44 -20.75 -9.98
N HIS A 235 -1.61 -19.81 -9.51
CA HIS A 235 -1.69 -19.26 -8.16
C HIS A 235 -1.41 -17.75 -8.09
N LEU A 236 -2.24 -17.03 -7.33
CA LEU A 236 -1.93 -15.70 -6.84
C LEU A 236 -1.16 -15.82 -5.52
N PHE A 237 -0.19 -14.94 -5.30
CA PHE A 237 0.53 -14.84 -4.02
C PHE A 237 0.95 -13.41 -3.75
N ILE A 238 1.15 -13.07 -2.48
CA ILE A 238 1.71 -11.78 -2.09
C ILE A 238 3.22 -11.83 -2.40
N GLY A 239 3.63 -11.11 -3.45
CA GLY A 239 5.02 -10.99 -3.86
C GLY A 239 5.78 -9.94 -3.04
N HIS A 240 5.09 -8.85 -2.66
CA HIS A 240 5.60 -7.84 -1.75
C HIS A 240 4.52 -7.32 -0.80
N ILE A 241 4.93 -6.86 0.38
CA ILE A 241 4.03 -6.28 1.38
C ILE A 241 4.75 -5.28 2.30
N GLY A 242 4.04 -4.22 2.69
CA GLY A 242 4.49 -3.23 3.66
C GLY A 242 3.31 -2.62 4.41
N VAL A 243 3.59 -1.73 5.37
CA VAL A 243 2.57 -1.06 6.20
C VAL A 243 2.51 0.43 5.88
N LEU A 244 1.31 0.92 5.57
CA LEU A 244 1.02 2.31 5.31
C LEU A 244 0.46 2.98 6.56
N VAL A 245 1.05 4.08 7.00
CA VAL A 245 0.57 4.89 8.12
C VAL A 245 0.27 6.33 7.66
N PRO A 246 -0.87 6.92 8.06
CA PRO A 246 -1.19 8.32 7.76
C PRO A 246 -0.39 9.28 8.66
N THR A 247 -0.10 10.48 8.15
CA THR A 247 0.49 11.59 8.92
C THR A 247 -0.51 12.72 9.11
N GLU A 248 -0.29 13.59 10.10
CA GLU A 248 -1.23 14.67 10.47
C GLU A 248 -1.48 15.70 9.36
N ASN A 249 -0.53 15.87 8.44
CA ASN A 249 -0.63 16.75 7.28
C ASN A 249 -1.32 16.08 6.06
N GLY A 250 -1.93 14.90 6.24
CA GLY A 250 -2.64 14.18 5.18
C GLY A 250 -1.74 13.43 4.19
N LYS A 251 -0.41 13.49 4.35
CA LYS A 251 0.52 12.60 3.66
C LYS A 251 0.44 11.17 4.24
N LEU A 252 1.19 10.27 3.62
CA LEU A 252 1.30 8.86 3.97
C LEU A 252 2.78 8.50 4.10
N ILE A 253 3.11 7.66 5.08
CA ILE A 253 4.41 6.98 5.16
C ILE A 253 4.18 5.50 4.89
N PHE A 254 4.84 4.97 3.87
CA PHE A 254 4.91 3.54 3.59
C PHE A 254 6.19 2.98 4.22
N ILE A 255 6.05 1.97 5.07
CA ILE A 255 7.12 1.35 5.85
C ILE A 255 7.33 -0.07 5.32
N GLU A 256 8.54 -0.38 4.88
CA GLU A 256 8.83 -1.65 4.21
C GLU A 256 10.24 -2.20 4.46
N LYS A 257 10.40 -3.47 4.09
CA LYS A 257 11.65 -4.24 4.05
C LYS A 257 11.55 -5.13 2.83
N LEU A 258 12.07 -4.70 1.68
CA LEU A 258 11.77 -5.31 0.37
C LEU A 258 12.13 -6.81 0.31
N SER A 259 13.38 -7.14 0.63
CA SER A 259 13.92 -8.51 0.67
C SER A 259 14.67 -8.76 1.98
N PHE A 260 15.40 -9.88 2.10
CA PHE A 260 16.39 -10.04 3.17
C PHE A 260 17.60 -9.10 2.96
N GLN A 261 17.97 -8.87 1.70
CA GLN A 261 19.20 -8.22 1.24
C GLN A 261 19.06 -6.71 0.97
N GLU A 262 17.86 -6.15 1.06
CA GLU A 262 17.64 -4.71 0.96
C GLU A 262 17.40 -4.08 2.35
N PRO A 263 17.76 -2.81 2.57
CA PRO A 263 17.53 -2.15 3.86
C PRO A 263 16.05 -2.02 4.25
N TYR A 264 15.83 -1.71 5.52
CA TYR A 264 14.54 -1.14 5.95
C TYR A 264 14.37 0.25 5.34
N GLN A 265 13.15 0.58 4.96
CA GLN A 265 12.83 1.84 4.30
C GLN A 265 11.53 2.46 4.85
N ALA A 266 11.48 3.78 4.83
CA ALA A 266 10.25 4.56 4.94
C ALA A 266 10.17 5.52 3.75
N LEU A 267 9.03 5.56 3.06
CA LEU A 267 8.79 6.41 1.88
C LEU A 267 7.57 7.31 2.13
N LYS A 268 7.65 8.57 1.71
CA LYS A 268 6.57 9.55 1.85
C LYS A 268 5.84 9.76 0.54
N PHE A 269 4.51 9.70 0.62
CA PHE A 269 3.60 9.91 -0.51
C PHE A 269 2.51 10.92 -0.15
N ASN A 270 2.07 11.73 -1.12
CA ASN A 270 0.96 12.66 -0.96
C ASN A 270 -0.40 11.94 -1.03
N ASN A 271 -0.48 10.82 -1.74
CA ASN A 271 -1.72 10.04 -1.90
C ASN A 271 -1.43 8.58 -2.32
N ARG A 272 -2.50 7.77 -2.38
CA ARG A 272 -2.45 6.34 -2.71
C ARG A 272 -2.07 6.07 -4.18
N THR A 273 -2.34 7.01 -5.09
CA THR A 273 -1.91 6.92 -6.50
C THR A 273 -0.38 6.98 -6.62
N GLU A 274 0.30 7.84 -5.84
CA GLU A 274 1.78 7.90 -5.85
C GLU A 274 2.40 6.61 -5.29
N LEU A 275 1.82 6.04 -4.22
CA LEU A 275 2.23 4.74 -3.70
C LEU A 275 2.00 3.62 -4.72
N ASN A 276 0.86 3.63 -5.43
CA ASN A 276 0.62 2.72 -6.54
C ASN A 276 1.73 2.86 -7.59
N ASP A 277 2.05 4.09 -8.02
CA ASP A 277 3.06 4.31 -9.06
C ASP A 277 4.44 3.79 -8.65
N TYR A 278 4.86 4.02 -7.40
CA TYR A 278 6.11 3.47 -6.87
C TYR A 278 6.14 1.94 -6.95
N LEU A 279 5.11 1.28 -6.44
CA LEU A 279 5.02 -0.19 -6.41
C LEU A 279 4.90 -0.78 -7.82
N MET A 280 4.10 -0.16 -8.70
CA MET A 280 3.94 -0.61 -10.08
C MET A 280 5.19 -0.33 -10.91
N ASN A 281 5.94 0.74 -10.65
CA ASN A 281 7.24 0.95 -11.29
C ASN A 281 8.23 -0.18 -10.94
N ARG A 282 8.23 -0.68 -9.71
CA ARG A 282 9.14 -1.74 -9.26
C ARG A 282 8.71 -3.14 -9.70
N TYR A 283 7.41 -3.43 -9.70
CA TYR A 283 6.90 -4.81 -9.90
C TYR A 283 6.19 -5.05 -11.24
N ASP A 284 5.54 -4.04 -11.81
CA ASP A 284 4.83 -4.16 -13.07
C ASP A 284 5.79 -3.85 -14.24
N VAL A 285 6.78 -4.75 -14.41
CA VAL A 285 7.92 -4.60 -15.33
C VAL A 285 7.98 -5.65 -16.42
N GLU A 286 7.14 -6.68 -16.39
CA GLU A 286 7.15 -7.74 -17.41
C GLU A 286 6.23 -7.43 -18.60
N TRP A 287 6.61 -7.93 -19.78
CA TRP A 287 5.87 -7.78 -21.04
C TRP A 287 5.24 -9.11 -21.49
N ASN A 288 4.12 -9.00 -22.21
CA ASN A 288 3.47 -10.10 -22.95
C ASN A 288 3.06 -11.36 -22.16
N GLN A 289 3.19 -11.38 -20.83
CA GLN A 289 2.79 -12.51 -19.99
C GLN A 289 1.33 -12.95 -20.22
N PRO A 290 1.00 -14.25 -20.14
CA PRO A 290 -0.38 -14.74 -20.24
C PRO A 290 -1.21 -14.39 -18.98
N THR A 291 -0.55 -14.03 -17.89
CA THR A 291 -1.10 -13.70 -16.59
C THR A 291 -1.53 -12.24 -16.46
N ALA A 292 -2.22 -11.91 -15.36
CA ALA A 292 -2.51 -10.55 -14.99
C ALA A 292 -1.26 -9.80 -14.53
N ALA A 293 -1.22 -8.50 -14.83
CA ALA A 293 -0.27 -7.58 -14.20
C ALA A 293 -0.39 -7.64 -12.67
N PRO A 294 0.69 -7.38 -11.91
CA PRO A 294 0.62 -7.21 -10.47
C PRO A 294 -0.47 -6.22 -10.07
N PHE A 295 -1.16 -6.50 -8.96
CA PHE A 295 -2.20 -5.62 -8.45
C PHE A 295 -2.08 -5.44 -6.95
N ILE A 296 -2.47 -4.26 -6.48
CA ILE A 296 -2.15 -3.79 -5.12
C ILE A 296 -3.43 -3.70 -4.31
N PHE A 297 -3.44 -4.33 -3.14
CA PHE A 297 -4.51 -4.19 -2.16
C PHE A 297 -4.11 -3.19 -1.07
N GLU A 298 -5.03 -2.29 -0.68
CA GLU A 298 -5.05 -1.70 0.66
C GLU A 298 -5.99 -2.53 1.53
N ASN A 299 -5.44 -3.20 2.55
CA ASN A 299 -6.12 -4.21 3.34
C ASN A 299 -6.78 -5.26 2.42
N ASN A 300 -8.12 -5.33 2.34
CA ASN A 300 -8.86 -6.30 1.51
C ASN A 300 -9.51 -5.71 0.25
N GLN A 301 -9.20 -4.47 -0.14
CA GLN A 301 -9.70 -3.83 -1.35
C GLN A 301 -8.55 -3.52 -2.30
N LEU A 302 -8.80 -3.52 -3.61
CA LEU A 302 -7.88 -2.92 -4.58
C LEU A 302 -7.60 -1.46 -4.18
N ILE A 303 -6.34 -1.03 -4.25
CA ILE A 303 -5.92 0.29 -3.80
C ILE A 303 -6.64 1.41 -4.57
N GLU A 304 -7.01 2.48 -3.85
CA GLU A 304 -7.55 3.69 -4.45
C GLU A 304 -6.53 4.30 -5.43
N GLY A 305 -6.96 4.61 -6.65
CA GLY A 305 -6.08 5.11 -7.70
C GLY A 305 -5.24 4.04 -8.40
N TYR A 306 -5.57 2.75 -8.25
CA TYR A 306 -4.87 1.66 -8.95
C TYR A 306 -4.73 1.93 -10.46
N ARG A 307 -3.49 1.86 -10.96
CA ARG A 307 -3.17 1.94 -12.39
C ARG A 307 -1.90 1.16 -12.73
N PRO A 308 -1.86 0.44 -13.88
CA PRO A 308 -0.64 -0.22 -14.35
C PRO A 308 0.52 0.75 -14.57
N ASN A 309 1.75 0.23 -14.63
CA ASN A 309 2.93 1.01 -14.98
C ASN A 309 2.86 1.46 -16.45
N PRO A 310 2.78 2.77 -16.75
CA PRO A 310 2.76 3.27 -18.13
C PRO A 310 4.15 3.27 -18.78
N ASN A 311 5.21 3.18 -17.98
CA ASN A 311 6.61 3.29 -18.40
C ASN A 311 7.27 1.93 -18.65
N LYS A 312 6.49 0.84 -18.72
CA LYS A 312 6.98 -0.46 -19.19
C LYS A 312 7.71 -0.28 -20.50
N LYS A 313 9.02 -0.54 -20.50
CA LYS A 313 9.84 -0.51 -21.72
C LYS A 313 9.31 -1.57 -22.67
N ILE A 314 8.53 -1.15 -23.68
CA ILE A 314 8.25 -2.02 -24.82
C ILE A 314 9.59 -2.34 -25.46
N GLU A 315 10.11 -3.53 -25.19
CA GLU A 315 11.30 -4.03 -25.84
C GLU A 315 10.93 -4.24 -27.31
N GLN A 316 11.28 -3.26 -28.14
CA GLN A 316 11.13 -3.37 -29.58
C GLN A 316 12.06 -4.50 -30.02
N SER A 317 11.46 -5.62 -30.42
CA SER A 317 12.16 -6.77 -30.98
C SER A 317 13.10 -6.28 -32.08
N SER A 318 14.40 -6.43 -31.82
CA SER A 318 15.49 -6.10 -32.76
C SER A 318 15.67 -7.19 -33.81
#